data_AF-A0A518HTA2-F1
#
_entry.id   AF-A0A518HTA2-F1
#
_cell.length_a   1.000
_cell.length_b   1.000
_cell.length_c   1.000
_cell.angle_alpha   90.00
_cell.angle_beta   90.00
_cell.angle_gamma   90.00
#
_symmetry.space_group_name_H-M   'P 1'
#
loop_
_entity.id
_entity.type
_entity.pdbx_description
1 polymer ?
#
loop_
_entity_poly.entity_id
_entity_poly.type
_entity_poly.pdbx_seq_one_letter_code
_entity_poly.pdbx_strand_id
1 'polypeptide(L)'
;MPSKLTGLFKTLRWSDFVGTPDASSSHLAFTSTSFSVPTILLSSLVHDNINVTIKFNASKSWKKMEEINRKKKRTPDQILKHEQGHYDIVALLARDLFIELMQLKGNHYKNQAELNKDVRPILAKYNGTEKKLMDKYDLPTESDHGESATGQDKWNRMIKEAFTTARSPAVMAPDGKAYKVPLLDVLAKNGIKP
;
A
#
# COMPACT_ATOMS: atom_id res chain seq x y z
N MET A 1 23.13 10.66 0.24
CA MET A 1 22.60 9.28 0.30
C MET A 1 21.51 9.14 -0.74
N PRO A 2 21.46 8.06 -1.53
CA PRO A 2 20.42 7.88 -2.53
C PRO A 2 19.06 7.64 -1.87
N SER A 3 18.00 8.14 -2.50
CA SER A 3 16.61 7.85 -2.13
C SER A 3 16.34 6.35 -2.12
N LYS A 4 15.52 5.88 -1.18
CA LYS A 4 15.25 4.45 -0.98
C LYS A 4 13.78 4.17 -0.68
N LEU A 5 13.24 3.14 -1.35
CA LEU A 5 11.98 2.50 -0.98
C LEU A 5 12.30 1.15 -0.34
N THR A 6 11.85 0.92 0.89
CA THR A 6 12.12 -0.32 1.64
C THR A 6 10.83 -1.00 2.04
N GLY A 7 10.76 -2.32 1.88
CA GLY A 7 9.57 -3.11 2.25
C GLY A 7 8.48 -3.13 1.18
N LEU A 8 8.82 -2.95 -0.11
CA LEU A 8 7.81 -3.05 -1.17
C LEU A 8 7.22 -4.47 -1.28
N PHE A 9 8.03 -5.49 -1.02
CA PHE A 9 7.62 -6.89 -1.11
C PHE A 9 7.81 -7.56 0.25
N LYS A 10 6.73 -8.14 0.78
CA LYS A 10 6.74 -9.07 1.91
C LYS A 10 5.66 -10.12 1.67
N THR A 11 6.03 -11.39 1.77
CA THR A 11 5.08 -12.49 1.85
C THR A 11 4.74 -12.71 3.32
N LEU A 12 3.50 -12.44 3.71
CA LEU A 12 2.99 -12.68 5.05
C LEU A 12 2.86 -14.18 5.30
N ARG A 13 3.20 -14.59 6.51
CA ARG A 13 3.00 -15.93 7.03
C ARG A 13 2.27 -15.84 8.36
N TRP A 14 1.55 -16.88 8.75
CA TRP A 14 0.89 -16.87 10.06
C TRP A 14 1.84 -16.64 11.24
N SER A 15 3.10 -17.05 11.12
CA SER A 15 4.15 -16.77 12.12
C SER A 15 4.47 -15.28 12.28
N ASP A 16 4.13 -14.42 11.32
CA ASP A 16 4.33 -12.97 11.40
C ASP A 16 3.31 -12.28 12.35
N PHE A 17 2.16 -12.90 12.60
CA PHE A 17 1.06 -12.33 13.39
C PHE A 17 1.23 -12.71 14.87
N VAL A 18 2.10 -11.97 15.57
CA VAL A 18 2.46 -12.24 16.97
C VAL A 18 1.70 -11.34 17.96
N GLY A 19 0.88 -10.42 17.47
CA GLY A 19 0.06 -9.55 18.29
C GLY A 19 -1.02 -10.30 19.06
N THR A 20 -1.44 -9.72 20.18
CA THR A 20 -2.55 -10.26 20.98
C THR A 20 -3.87 -10.06 20.23
N PRO A 21 -4.66 -11.13 20.00
CA PRO A 21 -5.95 -11.01 19.32
C PRO A 21 -6.92 -10.12 20.11
N ASP A 22 -7.64 -9.26 19.39
CA ASP A 22 -8.72 -8.49 19.99
C ASP A 22 -9.94 -9.40 20.20
N ALA A 23 -10.21 -9.75 21.47
CA ALA A 23 -11.32 -10.62 21.84
C ALA A 23 -12.70 -10.02 21.48
N SER A 24 -12.81 -8.69 21.42
CA SER A 24 -14.06 -7.99 21.10
C SER A 24 -14.34 -7.92 19.59
N SER A 25 -13.31 -8.06 18.77
CA SER A 25 -13.45 -8.02 17.32
C SER A 25 -14.14 -9.27 16.76
N SER A 26 -15.07 -9.12 15.83
CA SER A 26 -15.64 -10.25 15.09
C SER A 26 -14.69 -10.81 14.01
N HIS A 27 -13.60 -10.10 13.71
CA HIS A 27 -12.63 -10.47 12.69
C HIS A 27 -11.72 -11.63 13.13
N LEU A 28 -11.29 -12.42 12.15
CA LEU A 28 -10.46 -13.61 12.37
C LEU A 28 -8.97 -13.30 12.40
N ALA A 29 -8.55 -12.24 11.73
CA ALA A 29 -7.19 -11.73 11.72
C ALA A 29 -7.23 -10.22 11.49
N PHE A 30 -6.08 -9.58 11.71
CA PHE A 30 -5.90 -8.17 11.46
C PHE A 30 -4.45 -7.90 11.09
N THR A 31 -4.27 -7.11 10.03
CA THR A 31 -2.96 -6.66 9.54
C THR A 31 -2.73 -5.20 9.89
N SER A 32 -1.75 -4.95 10.76
CA SER A 32 -1.25 -3.61 11.04
C SER A 32 -0.08 -3.29 10.11
N THR A 33 -0.32 -2.45 9.11
CA THR A 33 0.70 -2.00 8.16
C THR A 33 0.61 -0.49 7.94
N SER A 34 1.75 0.16 7.69
CA SER A 34 1.83 1.58 7.35
C SER A 34 3.09 1.86 6.54
N PHE A 35 3.21 3.08 6.00
CA PHE A 35 4.47 3.54 5.43
C PHE A 35 4.89 4.89 6.03
N SER A 36 6.19 5.16 6.04
CA SER A 36 6.72 6.46 6.48
C SER A 36 6.47 7.52 5.42
N VAL A 37 5.90 8.65 5.83
CA VAL A 37 5.95 9.88 5.02
C VAL A 37 7.32 10.51 5.22
N PRO A 38 8.11 10.74 4.16
CA PRO A 38 9.44 11.29 4.30
C PRO A 38 9.35 12.72 4.83
N THR A 39 10.20 13.07 5.81
CA THR A 39 10.45 14.48 6.12
C THR A 39 11.23 15.07 4.96
N ILE A 40 10.53 15.70 4.02
CA ILE A 40 11.18 16.48 2.98
C ILE A 40 11.62 17.77 3.68
N LEU A 41 12.89 17.84 4.08
CA LEU A 41 13.47 19.11 4.52
C LEU A 41 13.40 20.07 3.33
N LEU A 42 12.66 21.15 3.55
CA LEU A 42 12.23 22.09 2.53
C LEU A 42 13.37 23.11 2.33
N SER A 43 14.38 22.69 1.57
CA SER A 43 15.36 23.58 0.91
C SER A 43 14.98 23.76 -0.56
N SER A 44 15.48 24.78 -1.26
CA SER A 44 15.18 25.08 -2.68
C SER A 44 15.48 23.96 -3.68
N LEU A 45 15.93 22.79 -3.22
CA LEU A 45 16.14 21.56 -3.97
C LEU A 45 15.38 20.39 -3.33
N VAL A 46 14.87 19.49 -4.16
CA VAL A 46 14.38 18.19 -3.69
C VAL A 46 15.59 17.40 -3.18
N HIS A 47 15.62 17.11 -1.88
CA HIS A 47 16.74 16.40 -1.28
C HIS A 47 16.96 15.02 -1.94
N ASP A 48 18.24 14.63 -2.05
CA ASP A 48 18.63 13.36 -2.65
C ASP A 48 18.27 12.12 -1.83
N ASN A 49 17.74 12.29 -0.62
CA ASN A 49 17.57 11.25 0.40
C ASN A 49 16.09 10.97 0.75
N ILE A 50 15.19 10.97 -0.23
CA ILE A 50 13.79 10.59 0.00
C ILE A 50 13.76 9.11 0.43
N ASN A 51 13.35 8.85 1.66
CA ASN A 51 13.27 7.50 2.20
C ASN A 51 11.82 7.17 2.58
N VAL A 52 11.26 6.16 1.92
CA VAL A 52 9.92 5.62 2.22
C VAL A 52 10.08 4.18 2.68
N THR A 53 9.61 3.89 3.88
CA THR A 53 9.68 2.54 4.48
C THR A 53 8.28 2.05 4.76
N ILE A 54 7.91 0.92 4.15
CA ILE A 54 6.72 0.16 4.49
C ILE A 54 7.03 -0.70 5.71
N LYS A 55 6.15 -0.68 6.71
CA LYS A 55 6.29 -1.46 7.94
C LYS A 55 5.05 -2.32 8.16
N PHE A 56 5.24 -3.63 8.17
CA PHE A 56 4.31 -4.56 8.79
C PHE A 56 4.62 -4.63 10.29
N ASN A 57 3.65 -4.32 11.15
CA ASN A 57 3.82 -4.37 12.59
C ASN A 57 3.34 -5.72 13.15
N ALA A 58 4.28 -6.65 13.30
CA ALA A 58 4.02 -7.99 13.83
C ALA A 58 3.32 -7.97 15.20
N SER A 59 3.75 -7.10 16.11
CA SER A 59 3.17 -6.98 17.47
C SER A 59 1.75 -6.41 17.51
N LYS A 60 1.33 -5.72 16.44
CA LYS A 60 -0.04 -5.18 16.30
C LYS A 60 -0.89 -5.97 15.32
N SER A 61 -0.31 -6.95 14.64
CA SER A 61 -1.01 -7.84 13.71
C SER A 61 -1.29 -9.15 14.42
N TRP A 62 -2.56 -9.57 14.43
CA TRP A 62 -3.00 -10.69 15.26
C TRP A 62 -3.91 -11.63 14.47
N LYS A 63 -4.11 -12.84 15.02
CA LYS A 63 -4.91 -13.91 14.41
C LYS A 63 -5.63 -14.73 15.48
N LYS A 64 -6.86 -15.15 15.23
CA LYS A 64 -7.64 -16.07 16.08
C LYS A 64 -7.56 -17.48 15.50
N MET A 65 -6.38 -18.10 15.59
CA MET A 65 -6.07 -19.35 14.87
C MET A 65 -7.03 -20.51 15.21
N GLU A 66 -7.44 -20.62 16.47
CA GLU A 66 -8.46 -21.61 16.87
C GLU A 66 -9.80 -21.38 16.17
N GLU A 67 -10.25 -20.13 16.08
CA GLU A 67 -11.49 -19.79 15.37
C GLU A 67 -11.37 -19.99 13.86
N ILE A 68 -10.23 -19.64 13.27
CA ILE A 68 -9.92 -19.85 11.85
C ILE A 68 -10.08 -21.34 11.51
N ASN A 69 -9.46 -22.21 12.31
CA ASN A 69 -9.53 -23.65 12.09
C ASN A 69 -10.94 -24.22 12.31
N ARG A 70 -11.74 -23.60 13.19
CA ARG A 70 -13.11 -24.03 13.49
C ARG A 70 -14.16 -23.59 12.48
N LYS A 71 -14.10 -22.33 12.00
CA LYS A 71 -15.20 -21.71 11.22
C LYS A 71 -15.44 -22.35 9.85
N LYS A 72 -14.47 -23.09 9.28
CA LYS A 72 -14.53 -23.88 8.02
C LYS A 72 -15.08 -23.18 6.75
N LYS A 73 -15.62 -21.96 6.83
CA LYS A 73 -16.12 -21.15 5.70
C LYS A 73 -15.00 -20.72 4.76
N ARG A 74 -13.79 -20.55 5.29
CA ARG A 74 -12.58 -20.18 4.57
C ARG A 74 -11.41 -21.00 5.11
N THR A 75 -10.48 -21.35 4.23
CA THR A 75 -9.23 -21.99 4.65
C THR A 75 -8.31 -20.95 5.32
N PRO A 76 -7.37 -21.37 6.18
CA PRO A 76 -6.34 -20.48 6.69
C PRO A 76 -5.60 -19.73 5.57
N ASP A 77 -5.36 -20.36 4.43
CA ASP A 77 -4.69 -19.71 3.30
C ASP A 77 -5.52 -18.61 2.64
N GLN A 78 -6.84 -18.81 2.53
CA GLN A 78 -7.74 -17.78 2.00
C GLN A 78 -7.77 -16.54 2.90
N ILE A 79 -7.77 -16.73 4.22
CA ILE A 79 -7.72 -15.61 5.18
C ILE A 79 -6.35 -14.93 5.11
N LEU A 80 -5.25 -15.69 5.10
CA LEU A 80 -3.91 -15.12 4.99
C LEU A 80 -3.73 -14.33 3.67
N LYS A 81 -4.33 -14.80 2.58
CA LYS A 81 -4.33 -14.09 1.30
C LYS A 81 -5.07 -12.75 1.39
N HIS A 82 -6.17 -12.69 2.13
CA HIS A 82 -6.88 -11.44 2.38
C HIS A 82 -6.00 -10.45 3.16
N GLU A 83 -5.36 -10.92 4.24
CA GLU A 83 -4.39 -10.14 5.03
C GLU A 83 -3.19 -9.65 4.20
N GLN A 84 -2.68 -10.48 3.28
CA GLN A 84 -1.65 -10.08 2.32
C GLN A 84 -2.12 -8.90 1.45
N GLY A 85 -3.39 -8.89 1.06
CA GLY A 85 -4.00 -7.79 0.31
C GLY A 85 -3.92 -6.44 1.03
N HIS A 86 -4.14 -6.40 2.36
CA HIS A 86 -3.94 -5.18 3.15
C HIS A 86 -2.50 -4.68 3.07
N TYR A 87 -1.51 -5.57 3.21
CA TYR A 87 -0.11 -5.20 3.07
C TYR A 87 0.21 -4.66 1.69
N ASP A 88 -0.25 -5.36 0.65
CA ASP A 88 0.02 -5.02 -0.74
C ASP A 88 -0.57 -3.66 -1.13
N ILE A 89 -1.79 -3.33 -0.67
CA ILE A 89 -2.42 -2.02 -0.89
C ILE A 89 -1.53 -0.91 -0.31
N VAL A 90 -1.09 -1.05 0.94
CA VAL A 90 -0.23 -0.05 1.60
C VAL A 90 1.13 0.05 0.93
N ALA A 91 1.71 -1.08 0.50
CA ALA A 91 3.00 -1.11 -0.18
C ALA A 91 2.95 -0.42 -1.56
N LEU A 92 1.87 -0.62 -2.31
CA LEU A 92 1.66 0.04 -3.60
C LEU A 92 1.44 1.55 -3.44
N LEU A 93 0.65 2.00 -2.45
CA LEU A 93 0.50 3.43 -2.17
C LEU A 93 1.83 4.08 -1.80
N ALA A 94 2.64 3.42 -0.96
CA ALA A 94 3.97 3.89 -0.59
C ALA A 94 4.91 4.00 -1.80
N ARG A 95 4.86 3.01 -2.69
CA ARG A 95 5.61 3.02 -3.96
C ARG A 95 5.20 4.19 -4.85
N ASP A 96 3.91 4.41 -5.00
CA ASP A 96 3.39 5.45 -5.88
C ASP A 96 3.74 6.84 -5.36
N LEU A 97 3.59 7.08 -4.05
CA LEU A 97 4.10 8.27 -3.37
C LEU A 97 5.60 8.47 -3.64
N PHE A 98 6.40 7.42 -3.43
CA PHE A 98 7.84 7.48 -3.64
C PHE A 98 8.20 7.87 -5.08
N ILE A 99 7.55 7.25 -6.07
CA ILE A 99 7.79 7.55 -7.49
C ILE A 99 7.40 9.00 -7.81
N GLU A 100 6.24 9.47 -7.37
CA GLU A 100 5.80 10.85 -7.62
C GLU A 100 6.77 11.88 -7.02
N LEU A 101 7.26 11.64 -5.79
CA LEU A 101 8.28 12.49 -5.18
C LEU A 101 9.62 12.44 -5.92
N MET A 102 10.03 11.26 -6.39
CA MET A 102 11.26 11.08 -7.15
C MET A 102 11.23 11.80 -8.50
N GLN A 103 10.06 11.90 -9.14
CA GLN A 103 9.90 12.62 -10.40
C GLN A 103 10.13 14.13 -10.26
N LEU A 104 9.95 14.70 -9.06
CA LEU A 104 10.26 16.12 -8.81
C LEU A 104 11.77 16.41 -8.82
N LYS A 105 12.64 15.40 -8.67
CA LYS A 105 14.10 15.60 -8.64
C LYS A 105 14.69 16.13 -9.96
N GLY A 106 13.97 15.95 -11.08
CA GLY A 106 14.38 16.48 -12.39
C GLY A 106 14.03 17.95 -12.61
N ASN A 107 13.28 18.56 -11.68
CA ASN A 107 12.79 19.92 -11.83
C ASN A 107 13.73 20.94 -11.18
N HIS A 108 13.77 22.14 -11.74
CA HIS A 108 14.45 23.30 -11.14
C HIS A 108 13.42 24.22 -10.51
N TYR A 109 13.57 24.47 -9.21
CA TYR A 109 12.70 25.36 -8.45
C TYR A 109 13.43 26.65 -8.10
N LYS A 110 12.78 27.80 -8.26
CA LYS A 110 13.36 29.11 -7.93
C LYS A 110 13.48 29.31 -6.42
N ASN A 111 12.55 28.74 -5.67
CA ASN A 111 12.49 28.85 -4.21
C ASN A 111 11.63 27.74 -3.60
N GLN A 112 11.62 27.70 -2.27
CA GLN A 112 10.88 26.70 -1.52
C GLN A 112 9.37 26.73 -1.74
N ALA A 113 8.79 27.92 -1.95
CA ALA A 113 7.35 28.05 -2.14
C ALA A 113 6.90 27.39 -3.46
N GLU A 114 7.73 27.44 -4.50
CA GLU A 114 7.49 26.75 -5.76
C GLU A 114 7.56 25.23 -5.60
N LEU A 115 8.61 24.71 -4.96
CA LEU A 115 8.72 23.29 -4.65
C LEU A 115 7.51 22.79 -3.82
N ASN A 116 7.06 23.59 -2.85
CA ASN A 116 5.90 23.26 -2.02
C ASN A 116 4.60 23.12 -2.80
N LYS A 117 4.45 23.83 -3.94
CA LYS A 117 3.25 23.70 -4.79
C LYS A 117 3.14 22.32 -5.42
N ASP A 118 4.27 21.66 -5.68
CA ASP A 118 4.30 20.32 -6.27
C ASP A 118 4.28 19.22 -5.20
N VAL A 119 5.01 19.42 -4.09
CA VAL A 119 5.10 18.42 -3.02
C VAL A 119 3.78 18.27 -2.24
N ARG A 120 3.11 19.37 -1.91
CA ARG A 120 1.91 19.34 -1.04
C ARG A 120 0.76 18.51 -1.64
N PRO A 121 0.40 18.66 -2.93
CA PRO A 121 -0.63 17.83 -3.54
C PRO A 121 -0.31 16.34 -3.50
N ILE A 122 0.96 15.96 -3.71
CA ILE A 122 1.41 14.56 -3.62
C ILE A 122 1.19 14.06 -2.19
N LEU A 123 1.70 14.75 -1.17
CA LEU A 123 1.52 14.34 0.22
C LEU A 123 0.04 14.27 0.62
N ALA A 124 -0.76 15.24 0.20
CA ALA A 124 -2.20 15.28 0.47
C ALA A 124 -2.95 14.12 -0.19
N LYS A 125 -2.57 13.72 -1.41
CA LYS A 125 -3.16 12.59 -2.14
C LYS A 125 -3.00 11.27 -1.39
N TYR A 126 -1.89 11.06 -0.70
CA TYR A 126 -1.60 9.80 -0.01
C TYR A 126 -1.94 9.84 1.49
N ASN A 127 -2.09 11.01 2.09
CA ASN A 127 -2.39 11.14 3.52
C ASN A 127 -3.75 10.53 3.89
N GLY A 128 -3.73 9.40 4.62
CA GLY A 128 -4.92 8.68 5.07
C GLY A 128 -5.63 7.86 3.99
N THR A 129 -5.11 7.87 2.76
CA THR A 129 -5.64 7.08 1.63
C THR A 129 -5.46 5.59 1.89
N GLU A 130 -4.40 5.18 2.58
CA GLU A 130 -4.18 3.80 2.99
C GLU A 130 -5.30 3.28 3.89
N LYS A 131 -5.72 4.07 4.88
CA LYS A 131 -6.81 3.67 5.77
C LYS A 131 -8.12 3.53 4.98
N LYS A 132 -8.47 4.52 4.17
CA LYS A 132 -9.70 4.50 3.38
C LYS A 132 -9.75 3.31 2.44
N LEU A 133 -8.64 2.98 1.77
CA LEU A 133 -8.61 1.82 0.87
C LEU A 133 -8.63 0.48 1.59
N MET A 134 -7.99 0.36 2.76
CA MET A 134 -8.12 -0.85 3.57
C MET A 134 -9.57 -1.04 4.06
N ASP A 135 -10.20 0.01 4.59
CA ASP A 135 -11.62 -0.03 4.99
C ASP A 135 -12.53 -0.36 3.79
N LYS A 136 -12.24 0.22 2.61
CA LYS A 136 -12.98 -0.01 1.37
C LYS A 136 -12.85 -1.46 0.92
N TYR A 137 -11.64 -2.00 0.91
CA TYR A 137 -11.35 -3.38 0.55
C TYR A 137 -12.14 -4.37 1.41
N ASP A 138 -12.30 -4.07 2.69
CA ASP A 138 -13.05 -4.84 3.67
C ASP A 138 -14.58 -4.83 3.48
N LEU A 139 -15.15 -3.84 2.79
CA LEU A 139 -16.60 -3.68 2.71
C LEU A 139 -17.32 -4.92 2.12
N PRO A 140 -18.57 -5.19 2.54
CA PRO A 140 -19.39 -6.28 1.98
C PRO A 140 -19.62 -6.19 0.47
N THR A 141 -19.59 -4.98 -0.09
CA THR A 141 -19.71 -4.73 -1.54
C THR A 141 -18.40 -4.90 -2.31
N GLU A 142 -17.29 -5.11 -1.59
CA GLU A 142 -15.95 -5.31 -2.14
C GLU A 142 -15.47 -6.73 -1.86
N SER A 143 -14.49 -6.95 -0.97
CA SER A 143 -14.02 -8.31 -0.64
C SER A 143 -14.80 -8.97 0.50
N ASP A 144 -15.61 -8.20 1.22
CA ASP A 144 -16.37 -8.63 2.41
C ASP A 144 -15.45 -9.28 3.46
N HIS A 145 -14.41 -8.56 3.88
CA HIS A 145 -13.34 -9.09 4.75
C HIS A 145 -12.75 -10.42 4.25
N GLY A 146 -12.70 -10.61 2.93
CA GLY A 146 -12.28 -11.83 2.25
C GLY A 146 -13.30 -12.98 2.20
N GLU A 147 -14.56 -12.76 2.58
CA GLU A 147 -15.66 -13.75 2.45
C GLU A 147 -16.19 -13.84 1.02
N SER A 148 -16.17 -12.74 0.26
CA SER A 148 -16.55 -12.74 -1.15
C SER A 148 -15.39 -13.21 -2.02
N ALA A 149 -15.42 -14.46 -2.47
CA ALA A 149 -14.39 -15.01 -3.37
C ALA A 149 -14.24 -14.17 -4.66
N THR A 150 -15.35 -13.77 -5.27
CA THR A 150 -15.37 -12.92 -6.47
C THR A 150 -14.78 -11.54 -6.19
N GLY A 151 -15.14 -10.94 -5.05
CA GLY A 151 -14.62 -9.65 -4.61
C GLY A 151 -13.12 -9.69 -4.33
N GLN A 152 -12.68 -10.70 -3.58
CA GLN A 152 -11.28 -10.97 -3.30
C GLN A 152 -10.48 -11.15 -4.60
N ASP A 153 -10.99 -11.90 -5.56
CA ASP A 153 -10.32 -12.09 -6.85
C ASP A 153 -10.28 -10.84 -7.73
N LYS A 154 -11.31 -10.00 -7.67
CA LYS A 154 -11.28 -8.67 -8.30
C LYS A 154 -10.12 -7.84 -7.75
N TRP A 155 -9.99 -7.75 -6.42
CA TRP A 155 -8.91 -7.02 -5.75
C TRP A 155 -7.53 -7.63 -6.04
N ASN A 156 -7.40 -8.96 -6.01
CA ASN A 156 -6.16 -9.65 -6.38
C ASN A 156 -5.70 -9.27 -7.79
N ARG A 157 -6.62 -9.17 -8.77
CA ARG A 157 -6.28 -8.77 -10.13
C ARG A 157 -5.79 -7.33 -10.21
N MET A 158 -6.47 -6.39 -9.54
CA MET A 158 -6.07 -4.97 -9.53
C MET A 158 -4.72 -4.76 -8.84
N ILE A 159 -4.49 -5.41 -7.70
CA ILE A 159 -3.20 -5.39 -6.98
C ILE A 159 -2.10 -5.95 -7.88
N LYS A 160 -2.34 -7.11 -8.51
CA LYS A 160 -1.38 -7.73 -9.44
C LYS A 160 -1.08 -6.80 -10.61
N GLU A 161 -2.10 -6.22 -11.24
CA GLU A 161 -1.93 -5.27 -12.34
C GLU A 161 -1.05 -4.08 -11.92
N ALA A 162 -1.31 -3.50 -10.75
CA ALA A 162 -0.49 -2.42 -10.21
C ALA A 162 0.97 -2.83 -9.99
N PHE A 163 1.26 -4.08 -9.60
CA PHE A 163 2.65 -4.58 -9.48
C PHE A 163 3.33 -4.91 -10.81
N THR A 164 2.59 -5.36 -11.82
CA THR A 164 3.20 -5.95 -13.02
C THR A 164 3.14 -5.07 -14.26
N THR A 165 2.08 -4.27 -14.42
CA THR A 165 1.82 -3.52 -15.65
C THR A 165 2.64 -2.24 -15.71
N ALA A 166 3.44 -2.09 -16.77
CA ALA A 166 4.20 -0.86 -17.01
C ALA A 166 3.27 0.30 -17.39
N ARG A 167 3.67 1.53 -17.08
CA ARG A 167 2.97 2.74 -17.55
C ARG A 167 3.04 2.82 -19.08
N SER A 168 2.03 3.46 -19.68
CA SER A 168 1.99 3.78 -21.12
C SER A 168 1.66 5.27 -21.30
N PRO A 169 2.55 6.09 -21.89
CA PRO A 169 3.90 5.72 -22.34
C PRO A 169 4.79 5.28 -21.17
N ALA A 170 5.83 4.50 -21.47
CA ALA A 170 6.75 4.00 -20.46
C ALA A 170 7.49 5.16 -19.78
N VAL A 171 7.46 5.19 -18.45
CA VAL A 171 8.26 6.10 -17.63
C VAL A 171 9.33 5.26 -16.95
N MET A 172 10.60 5.62 -17.15
CA MET A 172 11.73 4.81 -16.67
C MET A 172 12.26 5.34 -15.34
N ALA A 173 12.60 4.43 -14.45
CA ALA A 173 13.40 4.70 -13.27
C ALA A 173 14.86 4.98 -13.66
N PRO A 174 15.64 5.64 -12.79
CA PRO A 174 17.07 5.88 -13.04
C PRO A 174 17.90 4.60 -13.27
N ASP A 175 17.44 3.45 -12.77
CA ASP A 175 18.08 2.14 -12.99
C ASP A 175 17.63 1.45 -14.30
N GLY A 176 16.90 2.15 -15.16
CA GLY A 176 16.43 1.64 -16.45
C GLY A 176 15.24 0.70 -16.37
N LYS A 177 14.57 0.56 -15.22
CA LYS A 177 13.32 -0.21 -15.13
C LYS A 177 12.09 0.67 -15.36
N ALA A 178 11.10 0.17 -16.10
CA ALA A 178 9.85 0.88 -16.27
C ALA A 178 9.05 0.95 -14.96
N TYR A 179 8.58 2.14 -14.59
CA TYR A 179 7.60 2.33 -13.53
C TYR A 179 6.30 1.62 -13.89
N LYS A 180 5.66 1.09 -12.85
CA LYS A 180 4.38 0.41 -12.94
C LYS A 180 3.23 1.40 -12.80
N VAL A 181 2.06 1.01 -13.29
CA VAL A 181 0.84 1.83 -13.16
C VAL A 181 0.52 2.07 -11.68
N PRO A 182 0.15 3.32 -11.29
CA PRO A 182 -0.28 3.60 -9.93
C PRO A 182 -1.50 2.76 -9.53
N LEU A 183 -1.56 2.32 -8.28
CA LEU A 183 -2.71 1.57 -7.75
C LEU A 183 -4.00 2.38 -7.89
N LEU A 184 -3.97 3.67 -7.55
CA LEU A 184 -5.16 4.52 -7.64
C LEU A 184 -5.72 4.62 -9.07
N ASP A 185 -4.86 4.57 -10.09
CA ASP A 185 -5.30 4.58 -11.49
C ASP A 185 -5.96 3.26 -11.87
N VAL A 186 -5.40 2.12 -11.41
CA VAL A 186 -6.00 0.80 -11.61
C VAL A 186 -7.36 0.70 -10.92
N LEU A 187 -7.45 1.16 -9.67
CA LEU A 187 -8.70 1.18 -8.91
C LEU A 187 -9.76 2.06 -9.58
N ALA A 188 -9.39 3.27 -10.01
CA ALA A 188 -10.31 4.20 -10.67
C ALA A 188 -10.90 3.63 -11.96
N LYS A 189 -10.09 2.95 -12.79
CA LYS A 189 -10.54 2.25 -13.99
C LYS A 189 -11.57 1.15 -13.69
N ASN A 190 -11.51 0.58 -12.49
CA ASN A 190 -12.42 -0.46 -12.01
C ASN A 190 -13.54 0.08 -11.10
N GLY A 191 -13.78 1.40 -11.12
CA GLY A 191 -14.85 2.07 -10.39
C GLY A 191 -14.62 2.20 -8.88
N ILE A 192 -13.41 1.96 -8.39
CA ILE A 192 -13.06 2.06 -6.97
C ILE A 192 -12.38 3.40 -6.71
N LYS A 193 -12.92 4.16 -5.76
CA LYS A 193 -12.37 5.42 -5.29
C LYS A 193 -12.04 5.30 -3.79
N PRO A 194 -10.92 5.88 -3.32
CA PRO A 194 -10.63 6.03 -1.90
C PRO A 194 -11.67 6.90 -1.17
#